data_AF-D0USG5-F1
#
_entry.id   AF-D0USG5-F1
#
_cell.length_a   1.000
_cell.length_b   1.000
_cell.length_c   1.000
_cell.angle_alpha   90.00
_cell.angle_beta   90.00
_cell.angle_gamma   90.00
#
_symmetry.space_group_name_H-M   'P 1'
#
loop_
_entity.id
_entity.type
_entity.pdbx_description
1 polymer ?
#
loop_
_entity_poly.entity_id
_entity_poly.type
_entity_poly.pdbx_seq_one_letter_code
_entity_poly.pdbx_strand_id
1 'polypeptide(L)'
;IKAAADKLKHELEDFGFPPKFPEESDDVEEESTEIKLVDKSKGKKSKAMAKGGTMKYQWQIMKSLGMDDNEIKDFVDPLHWLSHFPPIAKEDLTRFGLHTDWRRTFITTDQNKYYDSFVRWQFLRLKERGKIDFGKRYTIFSPKDG
;
A
#
# COMPACT_ATOMS: atom_id res chain seq x y z
N ILE A 1 2.46 0.20 -2.57
CA ILE A 1 2.06 1.29 -3.49
C ILE A 1 2.05 0.77 -4.92
N LYS A 2 3.20 0.55 -5.56
CA LYS A 2 3.29 0.11 -6.97
C LYS A 2 2.41 -1.11 -7.32
N ALA A 3 2.54 -2.23 -6.59
CA ALA A 3 1.74 -3.43 -6.84
C ALA A 3 0.22 -3.22 -6.72
N ALA A 4 -0.24 -2.32 -5.84
CA ALA A 4 -1.66 -2.00 -5.70
C ALA A 4 -2.16 -1.10 -6.84
N ALA A 5 -1.34 -0.14 -7.27
CA ALA A 5 -1.59 0.69 -8.44
C ALA A 5 -1.64 -0.15 -9.73
N ASP A 6 -0.71 -1.10 -9.89
CA ASP A 6 -0.70 -2.02 -11.03
C ASP A 6 -1.92 -2.98 -11.00
N LYS A 7 -2.37 -3.41 -9.82
CA LYS A 7 -3.62 -4.17 -9.67
C LYS A 7 -4.84 -3.34 -10.10
N LEU A 8 -4.93 -2.06 -9.71
CA LEU A 8 -5.99 -1.16 -10.19
C LEU A 8 -5.92 -0.97 -11.70
N LYS A 9 -4.71 -0.85 -12.25
CA LYS A 9 -4.50 -0.74 -13.70
C LYS A 9 -5.11 -1.93 -14.44
N HIS A 10 -4.78 -3.15 -14.00
CA HIS A 10 -5.33 -4.37 -14.60
C HIS A 10 -6.85 -4.47 -14.42
N GLU A 11 -7.38 -4.14 -13.25
CA GLU A 11 -8.83 -4.14 -13.02
C GLU A 11 -9.55 -3.15 -13.95
N LEU A 12 -8.96 -1.98 -14.23
CA LEU A 12 -9.51 -1.01 -15.17
C LEU A 12 -9.43 -1.49 -16.63
N GLU A 13 -8.34 -2.17 -17.01
CA GLU A 13 -8.14 -2.76 -18.34
C GLU A 13 -9.12 -3.92 -18.59
N ASP A 14 -9.35 -4.78 -17.60
CA ASP A 14 -10.16 -5.99 -17.72
C ASP A 14 -11.67 -5.71 -17.59
N PHE A 15 -12.07 -4.82 -16.68
CA PHE A 15 -13.49 -4.60 -16.31
C PHE A 15 -14.04 -3.22 -16.71
N GLY A 16 -13.20 -2.32 -17.22
CA GLY A 16 -13.58 -0.99 -17.69
C GLY A 16 -13.77 0.06 -16.57
N PHE A 17 -14.44 1.16 -16.90
CA PHE A 17 -14.71 2.28 -15.98
C PHE A 17 -16.17 2.75 -16.06
N PRO A 18 -16.95 2.73 -14.97
CA PRO A 18 -16.65 2.06 -13.70
C PRO A 18 -16.56 0.53 -13.88
N PRO A 19 -15.68 -0.17 -13.15
CA PRO A 19 -15.44 -1.58 -13.38
C PRO A 19 -16.68 -2.42 -13.05
N LYS A 20 -17.05 -3.29 -13.97
CA LYS A 20 -18.12 -4.27 -13.79
C LYS A 20 -17.51 -5.64 -13.55
N PHE A 21 -17.37 -5.99 -12.27
CA PHE A 21 -16.87 -7.30 -11.87
C PHE A 21 -17.93 -8.38 -12.09
N PRO A 22 -17.54 -9.63 -12.45
CA PRO A 22 -18.47 -10.75 -12.51
C PRO A 22 -19.14 -10.95 -11.15
N GLU A 23 -20.47 -11.08 -11.14
CA GLU A 23 -21.23 -11.56 -9.98
C GLU A 23 -20.99 -13.07 -9.85
N GLU A 24 -19.88 -13.45 -9.22
CA GLU A 24 -19.75 -14.81 -8.68
C GLU A 24 -20.56 -14.87 -7.39
N SER A 25 -21.60 -15.72 -7.39
CA SER A 25 -22.34 -16.15 -6.20
C SER A 25 -21.41 -16.96 -5.31
N ASP A 26 -20.58 -16.28 -4.53
CA ASP A 26 -20.01 -16.87 -3.35
C ASP A 26 -21.03 -16.70 -2.22
N ASP A 27 -21.66 -17.80 -1.83
CA ASP A 27 -22.24 -18.01 -0.51
C ASP A 27 -21.18 -17.72 0.57
N VAL A 28 -20.96 -16.45 0.89
CA VAL A 28 -20.33 -16.02 2.13
C VAL A 28 -21.42 -15.33 2.92
N GLU A 29 -21.91 -16.03 3.94
CA GLU A 29 -22.86 -15.54 4.93
C GLU A 29 -22.54 -14.08 5.31
N GLU A 30 -23.56 -13.22 5.24
CA GLU A 30 -23.53 -11.88 5.80
C GLU A 30 -23.31 -11.96 7.32
N GLU A 31 -22.06 -12.11 7.77
CA GLU A 31 -21.73 -11.83 9.17
C GLU A 31 -21.65 -10.31 9.36
N SER A 32 -22.81 -9.77 9.72
CA SER A 32 -23.08 -8.56 10.50
C SER A 32 -21.90 -7.61 10.76
N THR A 33 -22.12 -6.36 10.36
CA THR A 33 -21.44 -5.12 10.77
C THR A 33 -21.32 -4.96 12.30
N GLU A 34 -20.36 -5.64 12.93
CA GLU A 34 -19.86 -5.29 14.26
C GLU A 34 -18.36 -5.53 14.37
N ILE A 35 -17.59 -4.44 14.48
CA ILE A 35 -16.15 -4.48 14.79
C ILE A 35 -15.99 -4.95 16.24
N LYS A 36 -15.97 -6.27 16.47
CA LYS A 36 -15.59 -6.84 17.77
C LYS A 36 -14.07 -6.81 17.91
N LEU A 37 -13.56 -5.98 18.82
CA LEU A 37 -12.16 -5.96 19.26
C LEU A 37 -11.83 -7.28 19.97
N VAL A 38 -11.30 -8.26 19.23
CA VAL A 38 -10.82 -9.53 19.82
C VAL A 38 -9.35 -9.41 20.23
N ASP A 39 -9.10 -9.80 21.48
CA ASP A 39 -7.81 -9.81 22.17
C ASP A 39 -6.71 -10.55 21.38
N LYS A 40 -5.54 -9.90 21.24
CA LYS A 40 -4.39 -10.28 20.39
C LYS A 40 -3.53 -11.40 20.99
N SER A 41 -3.96 -12.05 22.06
CA SER A 41 -3.11 -12.90 22.90
C SER A 41 -3.07 -14.40 22.51
N LYS A 42 -3.82 -14.88 21.50
CA LYS A 42 -3.78 -16.30 21.07
C LYS A 42 -3.48 -16.53 19.58
N GLY A 43 -2.26 -17.06 19.33
CA GLY A 43 -1.94 -18.15 18.40
C GLY A 43 -2.30 -18.06 16.91
N LYS A 44 -1.33 -17.64 16.09
CA LYS A 44 -1.00 -18.00 14.67
C LYS A 44 -2.07 -18.12 13.55
N LYS A 45 -3.35 -18.41 13.80
CA LYS A 45 -4.42 -18.50 12.77
C LYS A 45 -5.30 -17.25 12.66
N SER A 46 -5.26 -16.35 13.64
CA SER A 46 -6.11 -15.15 13.69
C SER A 46 -5.68 -14.01 12.74
N LYS A 47 -4.40 -13.96 12.33
CA LYS A 47 -3.91 -12.90 11.43
C LYS A 47 -4.27 -13.08 9.95
N ALA A 48 -4.50 -14.32 9.50
CA ALA A 48 -4.88 -14.60 8.11
C ALA A 48 -6.37 -14.34 7.88
N MET A 49 -7.22 -14.78 8.80
CA MET A 49 -8.67 -14.50 8.77
C MET A 49 -8.97 -13.00 8.90
N ALA A 50 -8.27 -12.27 9.78
CA ALA A 50 -8.46 -10.81 9.92
C ALA A 50 -7.91 -9.97 8.74
N LYS A 51 -7.17 -10.59 7.79
CA LYS A 51 -6.66 -9.95 6.58
C LYS A 51 -7.34 -10.41 5.30
N GLY A 52 -8.24 -11.39 5.39
CA GLY A 52 -9.17 -11.72 4.31
C GLY A 52 -10.28 -10.69 4.32
N GLY A 53 -10.01 -9.49 3.79
CA GLY A 53 -11.08 -8.53 3.57
C GLY A 53 -12.14 -9.17 2.67
N THR A 54 -13.41 -8.95 2.99
CA THR A 54 -14.59 -9.37 2.21
C THR A 54 -14.55 -8.88 0.76
N MET A 55 -13.66 -7.94 0.45
CA MET A 55 -13.46 -7.32 -0.85
C MET A 55 -12.34 -8.01 -1.64
N LYS A 56 -12.69 -8.62 -2.78
CA LYS A 56 -11.75 -9.33 -3.68
C LYS A 56 -10.90 -8.36 -4.52
N TYR A 57 -11.50 -7.27 -4.96
CA TYR A 57 -10.89 -6.32 -5.90
C TYR A 57 -10.31 -5.09 -5.21
N GLN A 58 -9.21 -4.55 -5.73
CA GLN A 58 -8.59 -3.36 -5.20
C GLN A 58 -9.52 -2.15 -5.33
N TRP A 59 -10.29 -2.07 -6.42
CA TRP A 59 -11.31 -1.04 -6.62
C TRP A 59 -12.37 -1.01 -5.50
N GLN A 60 -12.82 -2.17 -5.04
CA GLN A 60 -13.80 -2.28 -3.96
C GLN A 60 -13.24 -1.80 -2.63
N ILE A 61 -11.96 -2.09 -2.34
CA ILE A 61 -11.26 -1.60 -1.15
C ILE A 61 -11.13 -0.07 -1.20
N MET A 62 -10.87 0.50 -2.37
CA MET A 62 -10.78 1.95 -2.52
C MET A 62 -12.15 2.64 -2.32
N LYS A 63 -13.24 2.04 -2.81
CA LYS A 63 -14.60 2.49 -2.52
C LYS A 63 -14.95 2.44 -1.03
N SER A 64 -14.54 1.39 -0.32
CA SER A 64 -14.84 1.27 1.12
C SER A 64 -14.08 2.30 1.97
N LEU A 65 -13.00 2.88 1.45
CA LEU A 65 -12.32 4.03 2.03
C LEU A 65 -13.05 5.37 1.79
N GLY A 66 -14.17 5.36 1.06
CA GLY A 66 -14.99 6.54 0.79
C GLY A 66 -14.57 7.35 -0.43
N MET A 67 -13.74 6.80 -1.31
CA MET A 67 -13.30 7.46 -2.55
C MET A 67 -14.31 7.28 -3.69
N ASP A 68 -14.48 8.33 -4.49
CA ASP A 68 -15.34 8.30 -5.68
C ASP A 68 -14.68 7.57 -6.85
N ASP A 69 -15.47 7.00 -7.76
CA ASP A 69 -14.95 6.27 -8.94
C ASP A 69 -13.94 7.09 -9.75
N ASN A 70 -14.22 8.37 -9.97
CA ASN A 70 -13.33 9.27 -10.70
C ASN A 70 -11.98 9.49 -10.01
N GLU A 71 -11.97 9.48 -8.68
CA GLU A 71 -10.77 9.66 -7.87
C GLU A 71 -9.94 8.38 -7.88
N ILE A 72 -10.59 7.21 -7.75
CA ILE A 72 -9.93 5.89 -7.75
C ILE A 72 -9.13 5.67 -9.03
N LYS A 73 -9.60 6.18 -10.18
CA LYS A 73 -8.89 6.07 -11.46
C LYS A 73 -7.48 6.68 -11.40
N ASP A 74 -7.28 7.76 -10.64
CA ASP A 74 -6.02 8.49 -10.60
C ASP A 74 -4.97 7.70 -9.78
N PHE A 75 -5.39 6.76 -8.94
CA PHE A 75 -4.53 5.82 -8.21
C PHE A 75 -3.94 4.71 -9.08
N VAL A 76 -4.25 4.66 -10.37
CA VAL A 76 -3.49 3.86 -11.34
C VAL A 76 -2.04 4.36 -11.43
N ASP A 77 -1.81 5.67 -11.24
CA ASP A 77 -0.46 6.21 -11.11
C ASP A 77 0.06 6.03 -9.67
N PRO A 78 1.15 5.27 -9.44
CA PRO A 78 1.77 5.13 -8.14
C PRO A 78 2.16 6.47 -7.48
N LEU A 79 2.44 7.50 -8.27
CA LEU A 79 2.83 8.81 -7.75
C LEU A 79 1.65 9.54 -7.11
N HIS A 80 0.42 9.30 -7.58
CA HIS A 80 -0.79 9.89 -6.99
C HIS A 80 -0.99 9.45 -5.52
N TRP A 81 -0.61 8.21 -5.19
CA TRP A 81 -0.61 7.72 -3.82
C TRP A 81 0.28 8.54 -2.90
N LEU A 82 1.42 9.01 -3.42
CA LEU A 82 2.40 9.80 -2.67
C LEU A 82 1.93 11.24 -2.45
N SER A 83 1.04 11.77 -3.28
CA SER A 83 0.41 13.07 -3.05
C SER A 83 -0.83 12.99 -2.17
N HIS A 84 -1.59 11.90 -2.25
CA HIS A 84 -2.89 11.79 -1.60
C HIS A 84 -2.80 11.38 -0.13
N PHE A 85 -2.11 10.28 0.18
CA PHE A 85 -2.12 9.70 1.52
C PHE A 85 -1.23 10.41 2.55
N PRO A 86 -0.04 10.93 2.23
CA PRO A 86 0.82 11.57 3.23
C PRO A 86 0.19 12.79 3.94
N PRO A 87 -0.55 13.69 3.25
CA PRO A 87 -1.31 14.75 3.92
C PRO A 87 -2.36 14.22 4.90
N ILE A 88 -3.12 13.19 4.51
CA ILE A 88 -4.15 12.56 5.34
C ILE A 88 -3.52 11.97 6.60
N ALA A 89 -2.40 11.23 6.45
CA ALA A 89 -1.68 10.65 7.58
C ALA A 89 -1.19 11.73 8.57
N LYS A 90 -0.74 12.89 8.06
CA LYS A 90 -0.34 14.02 8.90
C LYS A 90 -1.54 14.59 9.67
N GLU A 91 -2.68 14.76 9.01
CA GLU A 91 -3.91 15.23 9.65
C GLU A 91 -4.36 14.26 10.75
N ASP A 92 -4.39 12.96 10.46
CA ASP A 92 -4.74 11.91 11.42
C ASP A 92 -3.87 11.94 12.67
N LEU A 93 -2.55 12.00 12.48
CA LEU A 93 -1.59 12.06 13.58
C LEU A 93 -1.69 13.36 14.38
N THR A 94 -2.07 14.47 13.73
CA THR A 94 -2.33 15.74 14.40
C THR A 94 -3.61 15.66 15.23
N ARG A 95 -4.69 15.08 14.68
CA ARG A 95 -5.95 14.82 15.41
C ARG A 95 -5.75 13.87 16.58
N PHE A 96 -4.85 12.90 16.45
CA PHE A 96 -4.44 12.01 17.52
C PHE A 96 -3.69 12.72 18.66
N GLY A 97 -3.15 13.93 18.43
CA GLY A 97 -2.39 14.69 19.43
C GLY A 97 -0.92 14.28 19.54
N LEU A 98 -0.33 13.76 18.46
CA LEU A 98 1.08 13.38 18.45
C LEU A 98 1.98 14.62 18.54
N HIS A 99 2.88 14.63 19.52
CA HIS A 99 3.84 15.73 19.73
C HIS A 99 5.04 15.57 18.78
N THR A 100 4.85 15.94 17.50
CA THR A 100 5.86 15.78 16.43
C THR A 100 6.26 17.10 15.81
N ASP A 101 7.55 17.28 15.50
CA ASP A 101 8.05 18.41 14.71
C ASP A 101 7.82 18.16 13.21
N TRP A 102 6.69 18.68 12.70
CA TRP A 102 6.27 18.54 11.30
C TRP A 102 7.22 19.17 10.27
N ARG A 103 8.19 20.00 10.70
CA ARG A 103 9.20 20.57 9.79
C ARG A 103 10.20 19.52 9.30
N ARG A 104 10.25 18.36 9.96
CA ARG A 104 11.12 17.23 9.63
C ARG A 104 10.41 16.12 8.84
N THR A 105 9.21 16.39 8.33
CA THR A 105 8.46 15.45 7.49
C THR A 105 9.06 15.40 6.08
N PHE A 106 9.21 14.18 5.54
CA PHE A 106 9.71 13.96 4.17
C PHE A 106 9.16 12.66 3.58
N ILE A 107 9.23 12.53 2.25
CA ILE A 107 8.90 11.31 1.50
C ILE A 107 10.20 10.56 1.15
N THR A 108 10.15 9.23 1.10
CA THR A 108 11.32 8.35 0.96
C THR A 108 11.64 7.93 -0.47
N THR A 109 10.80 8.28 -1.44
CA THR A 109 11.02 7.99 -2.86
C THR A 109 11.95 9.01 -3.50
N ASP A 110 12.34 8.74 -4.74
CA ASP A 110 13.14 9.59 -5.62
C ASP A 110 12.49 10.96 -5.93
N GLN A 111 11.18 11.11 -5.72
CA GLN A 111 10.51 12.41 -5.75
C GLN A 111 11.15 13.44 -4.80
N ASN A 112 11.67 12.97 -3.66
CA ASN A 112 12.40 13.81 -2.73
C ASN A 112 13.91 13.79 -3.04
N LYS A 113 14.36 14.74 -3.85
CA LYS A 113 15.77 14.87 -4.27
C LYS A 113 16.76 14.96 -3.10
N TYR A 114 16.35 15.56 -1.97
CA TYR A 114 17.22 15.66 -0.79
C TYR A 114 17.46 14.30 -0.15
N TYR A 115 16.38 13.52 0.04
CA TYR A 115 16.48 12.19 0.62
C TYR A 115 17.14 11.19 -0.35
N ASP A 116 16.84 11.27 -1.64
CA ASP A 116 17.52 10.49 -2.67
C ASP A 116 19.04 10.76 -2.67
N SER A 117 19.45 12.03 -2.61
CA SER A 117 20.87 12.39 -2.49
C SER A 117 21.53 11.80 -1.23
N PHE A 118 20.83 11.85 -0.10
CA PHE A 118 21.30 11.24 1.15
C PHE A 118 21.48 9.72 1.03
N VAL A 119 20.51 9.00 0.45
CA VAL A 119 20.59 7.56 0.24
C VAL A 119 21.71 7.22 -0.74
N ARG A 120 21.87 7.97 -1.83
CA ARG A 120 23.00 7.78 -2.77
C ARG A 120 24.34 7.92 -2.08
N TRP A 121 24.51 8.98 -1.28
CA TRP A 121 25.71 9.16 -0.47
C TRP A 121 25.96 7.96 0.45
N GLN A 122 24.93 7.45 1.13
CA GLN A 122 25.03 6.28 2.00
C GLN A 122 25.51 5.03 1.23
N PHE A 123 24.91 4.73 0.07
CA PHE A 123 25.27 3.56 -0.74
C PHE A 123 26.68 3.68 -1.34
N LEU A 124 27.09 4.89 -1.76
CA LEU A 124 28.47 5.13 -2.19
C LEU A 124 29.48 4.83 -1.06
N ARG A 125 29.21 5.31 0.16
CA ARG A 125 30.07 5.04 1.33
C ARG A 125 30.10 3.57 1.72
N LEU A 126 28.98 2.86 1.60
CA LEU A 126 28.92 1.42 1.85
C LEU A 126 29.74 0.64 0.82
N LYS A 127 29.69 1.05 -0.46
CA LYS A 127 30.51 0.46 -1.53
C LYS A 127 32.00 0.71 -1.30
N GLU A 128 32.39 1.94 -0.98
CA GLU A 128 33.79 2.30 -0.65
C GLU A 128 34.36 1.47 0.50
N ARG A 129 33.52 1.06 1.46
CA ARG A 129 33.91 0.25 2.62
C ARG A 129 33.80 -1.27 2.37
N GLY A 130 33.56 -1.70 1.14
CA GLY A 130 33.42 -3.12 0.79
C GLY A 130 32.22 -3.80 1.46
N LYS A 131 31.15 -3.05 1.78
CA LYS A 131 29.91 -3.60 2.37
C LYS A 131 28.86 -3.95 1.32
N ILE A 132 29.07 -3.56 0.07
CA ILE A 132 28.23 -3.90 -1.08
C ILE A 132 29.07 -4.70 -2.05
N ASP A 133 28.58 -5.88 -2.40
CA ASP A 133 29.23 -6.78 -3.35
C ASP A 133 28.20 -7.28 -4.37
N PHE A 134 28.66 -7.67 -5.55
CA PHE A 134 27.82 -8.14 -6.64
C PHE A 134 28.17 -9.59 -6.98
N GLY A 135 27.18 -10.47 -6.93
CA GLY A 135 27.39 -11.89 -7.25
C GLY A 135 26.10 -12.69 -7.22
N LYS A 136 26.16 -13.93 -7.70
CA LYS A 136 25.01 -14.84 -7.67
C LYS A 136 24.76 -15.31 -6.25
N ARG A 137 23.54 -15.10 -5.75
CA ARG A 137 23.09 -15.52 -4.42
C ARG A 137 21.71 -16.13 -4.55
N TYR A 138 21.46 -17.20 -3.79
CA TYR A 138 20.11 -17.72 -3.65
C TYR A 138 19.28 -16.73 -2.83
N THR A 139 18.18 -16.27 -3.41
CA THR A 139 17.23 -15.34 -2.81
C THR A 139 15.83 -15.82 -3.12
N ILE A 140 14.87 -15.53 -2.24
CA ILE A 140 13.47 -15.78 -2.54
C ILE A 140 13.09 -14.87 -3.70
N PHE A 141 12.62 -15.47 -4.79
CA PHE A 141 12.27 -14.78 -6.02
C PHE A 141 10.83 -15.09 -6.39
N SER A 142 10.10 -14.04 -6.79
CA SER A 142 8.73 -14.14 -7.30
C SER A 142 8.79 -13.90 -8.81
N PRO A 143 8.47 -14.92 -9.65
CA PRO A 143 8.45 -14.75 -11.11
C PRO A 143 7.45 -13.72 -11.62
N LYS A 144 6.50 -13.29 -10.78
CA LYS A 144 5.54 -12.24 -11.13
C LYS A 144 6.13 -10.83 -10.95
N ASP A 145 7.12 -10.69 -10.08
CA ASP A 145 7.69 -9.38 -9.69
C ASP A 145 9.03 -9.07 -10.36
N GLY A 146 9.72 -10.07 -10.92
CA GLY A 146 11.05 -9.91 -11.54
C GLY A 146 11.05 -10.14 -13.03
#